data_AF-A0A5C9BN97-F1
#
_entry.id   AF-A0A5C9BN97-F1
#
_cell.length_a   1.000
_cell.length_b   1.000
_cell.length_c   1.000
_cell.angle_alpha   90.00
_cell.angle_beta   90.00
_cell.angle_gamma   90.00
#
_symmetry.space_group_name_H-M   'P 1'
#
loop_
_entity.id
_entity.type
_entity.pdbx_description
1 polymer ?
#
loop_
_entity_poly.entity_id
_entity_poly.type
_entity_poly.pdbx_seq_one_letter_code
_entity_poly.pdbx_strand_id
1 'polypeptide(L)'
;MITVLVIDESRSRAGEICAGLALAGYQVAAILAGSENLTAEVERLQPDVILIDTDSPSRDTLEHLAAMNKDMPRPVVIFTQEDGQSTIRDAVKAGVSAYVVDGLDPKRIKPIVEVARARFEDTQALRRELDEVSQKLTDRKLVDKAKGVLMKARGLDEDAAYHAMRKLAMERGQSMAKVARDVIDMARVLL
;
A
#
# COMPACT_ATOMS: atom_id res chain seq x y z
N MET A 1 21.18 4.50 -6.08
CA MET A 1 21.69 3.58 -5.03
C MET A 1 20.51 3.30 -4.13
N ILE A 2 20.24 2.04 -3.77
CA ILE A 2 19.08 1.69 -2.95
C ILE A 2 19.33 2.17 -1.52
N THR A 3 18.36 2.90 -0.96
CA THR A 3 18.40 3.48 0.38
C THR A 3 17.58 2.64 1.36
N VAL A 4 18.14 2.39 2.54
CA VAL A 4 17.55 1.53 3.56
C VAL A 4 17.37 2.33 4.84
N LEU A 5 16.13 2.36 5.35
CA LEU A 5 15.83 2.82 6.69
C LEU A 5 15.97 1.64 7.65
N VAL A 6 16.81 1.78 8.67
CA VAL A 6 17.03 0.72 9.67
C VAL A 6 16.30 1.09 10.95
N ILE A 7 15.60 0.13 11.55
CA ILE A 7 15.06 0.21 12.91
C ILE A 7 15.77 -0.86 13.72
N ASP A 8 16.54 -0.46 14.74
CA ASP A 8 17.24 -1.38 15.63
C ASP A 8 17.19 -0.82 17.06
N GLU A 9 16.66 -1.61 17.97
CA GLU A 9 16.56 -1.27 19.40
C GLU A 9 17.94 -1.32 20.08
N SER A 10 18.91 -2.03 19.49
CA SER A 10 20.25 -2.22 20.01
C SER A 10 21.27 -1.28 19.36
N ARG A 11 21.72 -0.29 20.13
CA ARG A 11 22.79 0.62 19.69
C ARG A 11 24.12 -0.07 19.43
N SER A 12 24.38 -1.25 19.99
CA SER A 12 25.64 -1.96 19.80
C SER A 12 25.74 -2.66 18.44
N ARG A 13 24.61 -3.03 17.83
CA ARG A 13 24.56 -3.76 16.54
C ARG A 13 24.52 -2.85 15.32
N ALA A 14 24.20 -1.56 15.50
CA ALA A 14 24.09 -0.58 14.43
C ALA A 14 25.31 -0.53 13.49
N GLY A 15 26.53 -0.69 14.01
CA GLY A 15 27.76 -0.68 13.21
C GLY A 15 27.87 -1.88 12.25
N GLU A 16 27.53 -3.07 12.72
CA GLU A 16 27.58 -4.31 11.94
C GLU A 16 26.51 -4.31 10.83
N ILE A 17 25.31 -3.81 11.14
CA ILE A 17 24.21 -3.66 10.17
C ILE A 17 24.61 -2.68 9.07
N CYS A 18 25.17 -1.52 9.43
CA CYS A 18 25.64 -0.54 8.45
C CYS A 18 26.74 -1.12 7.55
N ALA A 19 27.69 -1.84 8.13
CA ALA A 19 28.75 -2.50 7.36
C ALA A 19 28.18 -3.57 6.43
N GLY A 20 27.24 -4.39 6.90
CA GLY A 20 26.57 -5.41 6.09
C GLY A 20 25.77 -4.81 4.93
N LEU A 21 25.03 -3.73 5.19
CA LEU A 21 24.28 -3.00 4.16
C LEU A 21 25.22 -2.36 3.14
N ALA A 22 26.31 -1.73 3.58
CA ALA A 22 27.30 -1.13 2.69
C ALA A 22 27.99 -2.17 1.80
N LEU A 23 28.40 -3.32 2.36
CA LEU A 23 28.97 -4.43 1.60
C LEU A 23 27.98 -5.03 0.59
N ALA A 24 26.69 -5.01 0.92
CA ALA A 24 25.62 -5.42 0.02
C ALA A 24 25.32 -4.39 -1.09
N GLY A 25 25.90 -3.19 -1.03
CA GLY A 25 25.71 -2.11 -2.01
C GLY A 25 24.53 -1.18 -1.70
N TYR A 26 24.05 -1.19 -0.45
CA TYR A 26 22.97 -0.34 0.03
C TYR A 26 23.49 0.87 0.82
N GLN A 27 22.73 1.96 0.78
CA GLN A 27 22.99 3.15 1.57
C GLN A 27 22.03 3.21 2.77
N VAL A 28 22.56 3.38 3.97
CA VAL A 28 21.71 3.61 5.16
C VAL A 28 21.22 5.06 5.14
N ALA A 29 19.90 5.25 5.06
CA ALA A 29 19.27 6.57 5.08
C ALA A 29 19.22 7.15 6.50
N ALA A 30 18.83 6.31 7.47
CA ALA A 30 18.86 6.61 8.89
C ALA A 30 18.77 5.30 9.69
N ILE A 31 19.11 5.38 10.97
CA ILE A 31 18.88 4.33 11.96
C ILE A 31 17.96 4.91 13.03
N LEU A 32 16.83 4.26 13.25
CA LEU A 32 15.85 4.61 14.27
C LEU A 32 15.93 3.61 15.42
N ALA A 33 15.73 4.08 16.64
CA ALA A 33 15.70 3.22 17.82
C ALA A 33 14.33 2.55 18.05
N GLY A 34 13.32 2.91 17.27
CA GLY A 34 11.93 2.48 17.43
C GLY A 34 11.05 2.90 16.26
N SER A 35 9.77 2.53 16.33
CA SER A 35 8.79 2.68 15.24
C SER A 35 7.79 3.82 15.43
N GLU A 36 7.91 4.60 16.51
CA GLU A 36 6.91 5.61 16.93
C GLU A 36 6.73 6.73 15.90
N ASN A 37 7.80 7.11 15.20
CA ASN A 37 7.78 8.15 14.16
C ASN A 37 7.98 7.58 12.75
N LEU A 38 7.72 6.30 12.55
CA LEU A 38 8.04 5.59 11.32
C LEU A 38 7.44 6.26 10.08
N THR A 39 6.16 6.61 10.12
CA THR A 39 5.46 7.22 8.98
C THR A 39 6.10 8.56 8.57
N ALA A 40 6.38 9.44 9.54
CA ALA A 40 6.98 10.74 9.28
C ALA A 40 8.42 10.61 8.72
N GLU A 41 9.20 9.67 9.26
CA GLU A 41 10.56 9.41 8.79
C GLU A 41 10.57 8.80 7.38
N VAL A 42 9.62 7.92 7.06
CA VAL A 42 9.47 7.35 5.72
C VAL A 42 9.03 8.41 4.71
N GLU A 43 8.14 9.33 5.10
CA GLU A 43 7.75 10.46 4.25
C GLU A 43 8.93 11.39 3.96
N ARG A 44 9.72 11.70 5.00
CA ARG A 44 10.87 12.61 4.92
C ARG A 44 12.06 12.03 4.16
N LEU A 45 12.40 10.77 4.42
CA LEU A 45 13.60 10.11 3.88
C LEU A 45 13.33 9.37 2.58
N GLN A 46 12.08 9.02 2.30
CA GLN A 46 11.64 8.23 1.16
C GLN A 46 12.50 6.97 0.90
N PRO A 47 12.75 6.12 1.91
CA PRO A 47 13.63 4.97 1.76
C PRO A 47 13.07 3.96 0.74
N ASP A 48 13.94 3.26 0.04
CA ASP A 48 13.55 2.19 -0.88
C ASP A 48 13.13 0.92 -0.13
N VAL A 49 13.72 0.66 1.04
CA VAL A 49 13.45 -0.52 1.88
C VAL A 49 13.51 -0.14 3.36
N ILE A 50 12.68 -0.79 4.17
CA ILE A 50 12.75 -0.71 5.64
C ILE A 50 13.26 -2.03 6.17
N LEU A 51 14.33 -1.99 6.97
CA LEU A 51 14.89 -3.14 7.67
C LEU A 51 14.67 -2.94 9.17
N ILE A 52 14.12 -3.95 9.82
CA ILE A 52 13.90 -3.96 11.27
C ILE A 52 14.70 -5.11 11.86
N ASP A 53 15.56 -4.83 12.82
CA ASP A 53 16.25 -5.83 13.64
C ASP A 53 15.75 -5.69 15.08
N THR A 54 15.03 -6.70 15.57
CA THR A 54 14.42 -6.70 16.90
C THR A 54 14.38 -8.11 17.46
N ASP A 55 14.53 -8.27 18.77
CA ASP A 55 14.48 -9.60 19.37
C ASP A 55 13.09 -10.21 19.20
N SER A 56 12.03 -9.40 19.33
CA SER A 56 10.64 -9.78 19.06
C SER A 56 9.82 -8.55 18.64
N PRO A 57 9.16 -8.53 17.46
CA PRO A 57 8.43 -7.37 17.00
C PRO A 57 7.19 -7.12 17.85
N SER A 58 7.11 -5.93 18.43
CA SER A 58 5.95 -5.53 19.22
C SER A 58 4.70 -5.37 18.36
N ARG A 59 3.53 -5.57 18.97
CA ARG A 59 2.24 -5.34 18.32
C ARG A 59 2.13 -3.90 17.79
N ASP A 60 2.58 -2.92 18.57
CA ASP A 60 2.56 -1.51 18.18
C ASP A 60 3.40 -1.26 16.92
N THR A 61 4.57 -1.90 16.81
CA THR A 61 5.40 -1.82 15.60
C THR A 61 4.68 -2.38 14.39
N LEU A 62 4.02 -3.54 14.53
CA LEU A 62 3.24 -4.13 13.44
C LEU A 62 2.04 -3.27 13.06
N GLU A 63 1.39 -2.62 14.02
CA GLU A 63 0.28 -1.68 13.77
C GLU A 63 0.76 -0.42 13.04
N HIS A 64 1.89 0.17 13.43
CA HIS A 64 2.50 1.30 12.71
C HIS A 64 2.85 0.92 11.27
N LEU A 65 3.43 -0.27 11.05
CA LEU A 65 3.73 -0.78 9.71
C LEU A 65 2.46 -0.97 8.87
N ALA A 66 1.41 -1.55 9.46
CA ALA A 66 0.15 -1.77 8.77
C ALA A 66 -0.53 -0.45 8.37
N ALA A 67 -0.45 0.57 9.23
CA ALA A 67 -0.96 1.91 8.94
C ALA A 67 -0.17 2.56 7.80
N MET A 68 1.15 2.61 7.91
CA MET A 68 2.03 3.17 6.88
C MET A 68 1.84 2.46 5.52
N ASN A 69 1.71 1.13 5.51
CA ASN A 69 1.55 0.34 4.29
C ASN A 69 0.27 0.61 3.50
N LYS A 70 -0.72 1.29 4.09
CA LYS A 70 -1.94 1.72 3.38
C LYS A 70 -1.68 2.94 2.51
N ASP A 71 -0.94 3.91 3.03
CA ASP A 71 -0.78 5.23 2.40
C ASP A 71 0.56 5.36 1.66
N MET A 72 1.63 4.79 2.22
CA MET A 72 3.00 4.86 1.70
C MET A 72 3.67 3.48 1.79
N PRO A 73 3.21 2.50 0.99
CA PRO A 73 3.74 1.15 1.04
C PRO A 73 5.23 1.11 0.68
N ARG A 74 6.01 0.40 1.49
CA ARG A 74 7.44 0.12 1.28
C ARG A 74 7.71 -1.36 1.51
N PRO A 75 8.71 -1.96 0.85
CA PRO A 75 9.17 -3.30 1.20
C PRO A 75 9.77 -3.27 2.61
N VAL A 76 9.27 -4.16 3.48
CA VAL A 76 9.69 -4.27 4.88
C VAL A 76 10.29 -5.64 5.12
N VAL A 77 11.48 -5.68 5.72
CA VAL A 77 12.16 -6.92 6.14
C VAL A 77 12.35 -6.87 7.65
N ILE A 78 11.86 -7.89 8.35
CA ILE A 78 12.08 -8.06 9.80
C ILE A 78 13.07 -9.20 10.01
N PHE A 79 14.17 -8.92 10.71
CA PHE A 79 15.07 -9.88 11.30
C PHE A 79 14.79 -9.97 12.80
N THR A 80 14.66 -11.19 13.29
CA THR A 80 14.24 -11.41 14.68
C THR A 80 14.64 -12.80 15.19
N GLN A 81 14.62 -12.97 16.52
CA GLN A 81 14.82 -14.25 17.18
C GLN A 81 13.49 -14.96 17.50
N GLU A 82 12.36 -14.26 17.36
CA GLU A 82 11.02 -14.78 17.62
C GLU A 82 10.52 -15.69 16.49
N ASP A 83 10.27 -16.96 16.79
CA ASP A 83 9.79 -17.98 15.85
C ASP A 83 8.30 -18.35 16.03
N GLY A 84 7.60 -17.65 16.93
CA GLY A 84 6.19 -17.87 17.22
C GLY A 84 5.27 -17.72 15.99
N GLN A 85 4.49 -18.76 15.70
CA GLN A 85 3.58 -18.78 14.54
C GLN A 85 2.55 -17.64 14.53
N SER A 86 2.08 -17.18 15.70
CA SER A 86 1.17 -16.04 15.82
C SER A 86 1.84 -14.76 15.32
N THR A 87 3.06 -14.48 15.80
CA THR A 87 3.83 -13.29 15.47
C THR A 87 4.17 -13.25 13.98
N ILE A 88 4.57 -14.39 13.40
CA ILE A 88 4.82 -14.51 11.95
C ILE A 88 3.56 -14.16 11.16
N ARG A 89 2.39 -14.70 11.54
CA ARG A 89 1.12 -14.40 10.86
C ARG A 89 0.75 -12.93 10.98
N ASP A 90 0.95 -12.33 12.14
CA ASP A 90 0.60 -10.93 12.38
C ASP A 90 1.54 -9.99 11.61
N ALA A 91 2.83 -10.32 11.49
CA ALA A 91 3.76 -9.60 10.63
C ALA A 91 3.35 -9.66 9.14
N VAL A 92 2.96 -10.83 8.65
CA VAL A 92 2.45 -10.97 7.27
C VAL A 92 1.19 -10.14 7.06
N LYS A 93 0.25 -10.15 8.02
CA LYS A 93 -0.97 -9.31 7.95
C LYS A 93 -0.65 -7.81 7.97
N ALA A 94 0.40 -7.40 8.66
CA ALA A 94 0.89 -6.01 8.66
C ALA A 94 1.50 -5.59 7.32
N GLY A 95 1.68 -6.52 6.37
CA GLY A 95 2.24 -6.25 5.04
C GLY A 95 3.76 -6.33 4.99
N VAL A 96 4.39 -7.03 5.93
CA VAL A 96 5.83 -7.30 5.90
C VAL A 96 6.16 -8.20 4.71
N SER A 97 7.21 -7.85 3.97
CA SER A 97 7.61 -8.55 2.74
C SER A 97 8.47 -9.79 3.02
N ALA A 98 9.26 -9.76 4.10
CA ALA A 98 10.02 -10.90 4.60
C ALA A 98 10.15 -10.86 6.13
N TYR A 99 9.96 -12.01 6.77
CA TYR A 99 10.18 -12.23 8.20
C TYR A 99 11.23 -13.33 8.33
N VAL A 100 12.34 -13.02 8.99
CA VAL A 100 13.54 -13.84 9.01
C VAL A 100 13.92 -14.14 10.45
N VAL A 101 13.85 -15.43 10.80
CA VAL A 101 14.27 -15.97 12.10
C VAL A 101 15.78 -16.19 12.11
N ASP A 102 16.37 -16.27 13.30
CA ASP A 102 17.81 -16.36 13.58
C ASP A 102 18.57 -15.04 13.42
N GLY A 103 17.86 -13.90 13.46
CA GLY A 103 18.44 -12.56 13.42
C GLY A 103 19.20 -12.21 12.13
N LEU A 104 19.90 -11.08 12.16
CA LEU A 104 20.57 -10.51 11.00
C LEU A 104 21.95 -11.13 10.77
N ASP A 105 22.16 -11.69 9.57
CA ASP A 105 23.49 -12.06 9.04
C ASP A 105 23.80 -11.17 7.83
N PRO A 106 24.89 -10.37 7.85
CA PRO A 106 25.31 -9.53 6.73
C PRO A 106 25.32 -10.21 5.36
N LYS A 107 25.69 -11.49 5.30
CA LYS A 107 25.75 -12.26 4.04
C LYS A 107 24.38 -12.55 3.46
N ARG A 108 23.35 -12.60 4.30
CA ARG A 108 21.96 -12.90 3.91
C ARG A 108 21.17 -11.64 3.55
N ILE A 109 21.64 -10.43 3.93
CA ILE A 109 20.92 -9.16 3.71
C ILE A 109 20.55 -8.99 2.23
N LYS A 110 21.53 -9.04 1.32
CA LYS A 110 21.30 -8.79 -0.11
C LYS A 110 20.24 -9.71 -0.73
N PRO A 111 20.37 -11.04 -0.67
CA PRO A 111 19.36 -11.92 -1.27
C PRO A 111 17.98 -11.78 -0.63
N ILE A 112 17.91 -11.54 0.69
CA ILE A 112 16.62 -11.35 1.39
C ILE A 112 15.95 -10.06 0.95
N VAL A 113 16.70 -8.95 0.87
CA VAL A 113 16.17 -7.66 0.42
C VAL A 113 15.71 -7.72 -1.03
N GLU A 114 16.46 -8.40 -1.91
CA GLU A 114 16.06 -8.60 -3.31
C GLU A 114 14.74 -9.37 -3.43
N VAL A 115 14.59 -10.48 -2.70
CA VAL A 115 13.33 -11.26 -2.67
C VAL A 115 12.19 -10.44 -2.07
N ALA A 116 12.44 -9.70 -1.00
CA ALA A 116 11.44 -8.86 -0.35
C ALA A 116 10.93 -7.75 -1.28
N ARG A 117 11.83 -7.10 -2.04
CA ARG A 117 11.47 -6.10 -3.05
C ARG A 117 10.63 -6.70 -4.17
N ALA A 118 11.02 -7.86 -4.70
CA ALA A 118 10.24 -8.54 -5.74
C ALA A 118 8.83 -8.90 -5.26
N ARG A 119 8.72 -9.50 -4.05
CA ARG A 119 7.41 -9.81 -3.43
C ARG A 119 6.56 -8.57 -3.22
N PHE A 120 7.18 -7.47 -2.82
CA PHE A 120 6.50 -6.20 -2.65
C PHE A 120 5.96 -5.68 -3.99
N GLU A 121 6.79 -5.66 -5.04
CA GLU A 121 6.40 -5.24 -6.38
C GLU A 121 5.22 -6.07 -6.92
N ASP A 122 5.28 -7.41 -6.78
CA ASP A 122 4.17 -8.30 -7.13
C ASP A 122 2.90 -7.97 -6.35
N THR A 123 3.01 -7.79 -5.03
CA THR A 123 1.86 -7.45 -4.18
C THR A 123 1.24 -6.12 -4.58
N GLN A 124 2.05 -5.12 -4.91
CA GLN A 124 1.57 -3.82 -5.39
C GLN A 124 0.91 -3.92 -6.76
N ALA A 125 1.43 -4.74 -7.66
CA ALA A 125 0.80 -5.00 -8.96
C ALA A 125 -0.59 -5.63 -8.79
N LEU A 126 -0.71 -6.67 -7.95
CA LEU A 126 -2.00 -7.31 -7.65
C LEU A 126 -3.00 -6.33 -7.02
N ARG A 127 -2.54 -5.47 -6.09
CA ARG A 127 -3.41 -4.45 -5.47
C ARG A 127 -3.94 -3.46 -6.50
N ARG A 128 -3.08 -2.96 -7.38
CA ARG A 128 -3.49 -2.04 -8.46
C ARG A 128 -4.52 -2.69 -9.39
N GLU A 129 -4.30 -3.94 -9.79
CA GLU A 129 -5.24 -4.67 -10.63
C GLU A 129 -6.60 -4.85 -9.92
N LEU A 130 -6.57 -5.22 -8.64
CA LEU A 130 -7.79 -5.35 -7.82
C LEU A 130 -8.55 -4.01 -7.71
N ASP A 131 -7.83 -2.91 -7.49
CA ASP A 131 -8.41 -1.57 -7.41
C ASP A 131 -9.04 -1.15 -8.75
N GLU A 132 -8.36 -1.40 -9.87
CA GLU A 132 -8.88 -1.13 -11.21
C GLU A 132 -10.17 -1.91 -11.51
N VAL A 133 -10.20 -3.20 -11.18
CA VAL A 133 -11.38 -4.05 -11.38
C VAL A 133 -12.53 -3.59 -10.48
N SER A 134 -12.23 -3.30 -9.21
CA SER A 134 -13.22 -2.83 -8.23
C SER A 134 -13.81 -1.48 -8.65
N GLN A 135 -12.98 -0.58 -9.20
CA GLN A 135 -13.42 0.70 -9.72
C GLN A 135 -14.33 0.53 -10.94
N LYS A 136 -13.97 -0.33 -11.90
CA LYS A 136 -14.82 -0.63 -13.07
C LYS A 136 -16.20 -1.15 -12.67
N LEU A 137 -16.28 -2.02 -11.66
CA LEU A 137 -17.55 -2.53 -11.15
C LEU A 137 -18.38 -1.42 -10.49
N THR A 138 -17.73 -0.56 -9.70
CA THR A 138 -18.38 0.58 -9.03
C THR A 138 -18.93 1.56 -10.06
N ASP A 139 -18.15 1.90 -11.08
CA ASP A 139 -18.53 2.77 -12.18
C ASP A 139 -19.74 2.23 -12.95
N ARG A 140 -19.75 0.91 -13.23
CA ARG A 140 -20.89 0.25 -13.88
C ARG A 140 -22.17 0.40 -13.05
N LYS A 141 -22.11 0.14 -11.74
CA LYS A 141 -23.26 0.30 -10.83
C LYS A 141 -23.77 1.73 -10.79
N LEU A 142 -22.88 2.72 -10.81
CA LEU A 142 -23.24 4.13 -10.86
C LEU A 142 -23.98 4.47 -12.15
N VAL A 143 -23.46 4.03 -13.31
CA VAL A 143 -24.10 4.25 -14.61
C VAL A 143 -25.49 3.61 -14.66
N ASP A 144 -25.63 2.36 -14.22
CA ASP A 144 -26.93 1.68 -14.21
C ASP A 144 -27.95 2.40 -13.30
N LYS A 145 -27.51 2.87 -12.13
CA LYS A 145 -28.37 3.66 -11.22
C LYS A 145 -28.78 5.00 -11.83
N ALA A 146 -27.86 5.71 -12.47
CA ALA A 146 -28.13 6.98 -13.12
C ALA A 146 -29.09 6.84 -14.32
N LYS A 147 -28.95 5.77 -15.12
CA LYS A 147 -29.94 5.42 -16.15
C LYS A 147 -31.32 5.27 -15.53
N GLY A 148 -31.45 4.49 -14.45
CA GLY A 148 -32.73 4.31 -13.75
C GLY A 148 -33.36 5.60 -13.23
N VAL A 149 -32.53 6.56 -12.77
CA VAL A 149 -32.99 7.91 -12.40
C VAL A 149 -33.54 8.66 -13.61
N LEU A 150 -32.82 8.69 -14.74
CA LEU A 150 -33.26 9.38 -15.96
C LEU A 150 -34.50 8.75 -16.57
N MET A 151 -34.60 7.42 -16.55
CA MET A 151 -35.79 6.70 -16.98
C MET A 151 -37.02 7.14 -16.19
N LYS A 152 -36.92 7.22 -14.86
CA LYS A 152 -38.03 7.66 -14.00
C LYS A 152 -38.35 9.14 -14.13
N ALA A 153 -37.33 9.99 -14.15
CA ALA A 153 -37.51 11.44 -14.13
C ALA A 153 -37.95 12.03 -15.49
N ARG A 154 -37.57 11.40 -16.60
CA ARG A 154 -37.83 11.89 -17.97
C ARG A 154 -38.66 10.95 -18.82
N GLY A 155 -39.10 9.80 -18.29
CA GLY A 155 -39.85 8.79 -19.05
C GLY A 155 -39.05 8.17 -20.19
N LEU A 156 -37.73 8.11 -20.07
CA LEU A 156 -36.85 7.50 -21.07
C LEU A 156 -36.83 5.98 -20.93
N ASP A 157 -36.62 5.28 -22.04
CA ASP A 157 -36.15 3.89 -21.99
C ASP A 157 -34.64 3.84 -21.66
N GLU A 158 -34.12 2.62 -21.48
CA GLU A 158 -32.73 2.43 -21.05
C GLU A 158 -31.71 2.94 -22.09
N ASP A 159 -31.95 2.69 -23.37
CA ASP A 159 -31.06 3.09 -24.46
C ASP A 159 -31.01 4.61 -24.59
N ALA A 160 -32.16 5.28 -24.56
CA ALA A 160 -32.25 6.74 -24.59
C ALA A 160 -31.59 7.38 -23.35
N ALA A 161 -31.75 6.78 -22.17
CA ALA A 161 -31.07 7.24 -20.95
C ALA A 161 -29.54 7.12 -21.06
N TYR A 162 -29.04 5.98 -21.58
CA TYR A 162 -27.61 5.78 -21.82
C TYR A 162 -27.06 6.79 -22.84
N HIS A 163 -27.75 6.98 -23.97
CA HIS A 163 -27.35 7.94 -25.00
C HIS A 163 -27.32 9.38 -24.49
N ALA A 164 -28.31 9.79 -23.69
CA ALA A 164 -28.35 11.11 -23.06
C ALA A 164 -27.16 11.33 -22.12
N MET A 165 -26.84 10.35 -21.27
CA MET A 165 -25.67 10.42 -20.39
C MET A 165 -24.36 10.47 -21.18
N ARG A 166 -24.22 9.65 -22.23
CA ARG A 166 -23.03 9.60 -23.07
C ARG A 166 -22.80 10.91 -23.81
N LYS A 167 -23.87 11.51 -24.35
CA LYS A 167 -23.81 12.83 -24.98
C LYS A 167 -23.35 13.89 -23.98
N LEU A 168 -23.91 13.89 -22.78
CA LEU A 168 -23.51 14.82 -21.71
C LEU A 168 -22.04 14.63 -21.28
N ALA A 169 -21.57 13.38 -21.21
CA ALA A 169 -20.18 13.06 -20.90
C ALA A 169 -19.22 13.60 -21.98
N MET A 170 -19.57 13.45 -23.26
CA MET A 170 -18.79 13.99 -24.39
C MET A 170 -18.76 15.51 -24.39
N GLU A 171 -19.91 16.16 -24.21
CA GLU A 171 -20.02 17.63 -24.18
C GLU A 171 -19.21 18.26 -23.03
N ARG A 172 -19.09 17.56 -21.90
CA ARG A 172 -18.35 18.03 -20.71
C ARG A 172 -16.90 17.55 -20.63
N GLY A 173 -16.46 16.67 -21.53
CA GLY A 173 -15.14 16.03 -21.45
C GLY A 173 -14.95 15.22 -20.16
N GLN A 174 -16.01 14.58 -19.67
CA GLN A 174 -16.02 13.83 -18.41
C GLN A 174 -16.22 12.33 -18.63
N SER A 175 -15.80 11.52 -17.66
CA SER A 175 -16.10 10.08 -17.70
C SER A 175 -17.58 9.80 -17.47
N MET A 176 -18.08 8.69 -18.04
CA MET A 176 -19.46 8.24 -17.80
C MET A 176 -19.79 8.08 -16.31
N ALA A 177 -18.83 7.60 -15.51
CA ALA A 177 -19.00 7.44 -14.07
C ALA A 177 -19.12 8.77 -13.31
N LYS A 178 -18.46 9.83 -13.78
CA LYS A 178 -18.60 11.17 -13.21
C LYS A 178 -19.98 11.75 -13.53
N VAL A 179 -20.40 11.68 -14.80
CA VAL A 179 -21.75 12.11 -15.20
C VAL A 179 -22.83 11.34 -14.46
N ALA A 180 -22.64 10.03 -14.27
CA ALA A 180 -23.57 9.21 -13.49
C ALA A 180 -23.72 9.71 -12.04
N ARG A 181 -22.62 10.08 -11.39
CA ARG A 181 -22.65 10.69 -10.05
C ARG A 181 -23.40 12.01 -10.04
N ASP A 182 -23.08 12.92 -10.97
CA ASP A 182 -23.74 14.22 -11.08
C ASP A 182 -25.27 14.07 -11.26
N VAL A 183 -25.70 13.11 -12.10
CA VAL A 183 -27.13 12.80 -12.30
C VAL A 183 -27.79 12.29 -11.03
N ILE A 184 -27.14 11.39 -10.30
CA ILE A 184 -27.66 10.83 -9.05
C ILE A 184 -27.74 11.91 -7.96
N ASP A 185 -26.73 12.77 -7.85
CA ASP A 185 -26.68 13.82 -6.84
C ASP A 185 -27.71 14.92 -7.14
N MET A 186 -27.88 15.31 -8.41
CA MET A 186 -28.97 16.21 -8.81
C MET A 186 -30.35 15.64 -8.47
N ALA A 187 -30.56 14.34 -8.68
CA ALA A 187 -31.82 13.70 -8.36
C ALA A 187 -32.13 13.74 -6.86
N ARG A 188 -31.13 13.63 -5.98
CA ARG A 188 -31.31 13.73 -4.52
C ARG A 188 -31.69 15.11 -4.02
N VAL A 189 -31.35 16.17 -4.78
CA VAL A 189 -31.67 17.56 -4.40
C VAL A 189 -33.03 17.98 -4.94
N LEU A 190 -33.48 17.38 -6.05
CA LEU A 190 -34.70 17.74 -6.76
C LEU A 190 -35.90 16.83 -6.46
N LEU A 191 -35.68 15.65 -5.85
CA LEU A 191 -36.69 14.66 -5.44
C LEU A 191 -36.61 14.44 -3.93
#